data_AF-A0A535R4W4-F1
#
_entry.id   AF-A0A535R4W4-F1
#
_cell.length_a   1.000
_cell.length_b   1.000
_cell.length_c   1.000
_cell.angle_alpha   90.00
_cell.angle_beta   90.00
_cell.angle_gamma   90.00
#
_symmetry.space_group_name_H-M   'P 1'
#
loop_
_entity.id
_entity.type
_entity.pdbx_description
1 polymer ?
#
loop_
_entity_poly.entity_id
_entity_poly.type
_entity_poly.pdbx_seq_one_letter_code
_entity_poly.pdbx_strand_id
1 'polypeptide(L)'
;MENAFVLPAGDPGIDPARLVFRLTESHLIPRLKPSFKNIIIDLPPMINIAYSSLACRLADRILLVARYGVTMMDDLEKAMFLLGQERVAGVVMNSYQPRTPAWLRRLL
;
A
#
# COMPACT_ATOMS: atom_id res chain seq x y z
N MET A 1 -4.93 -4.05 22.21
CA MET A 1 -5.36 -3.70 20.83
C MET A 1 -6.88 -3.57 20.80
N GLU A 2 -7.45 -2.64 21.55
CA GLU A 2 -8.90 -2.65 21.82
C GLU A 2 -9.78 -2.07 20.69
N ASN A 3 -9.21 -1.68 19.55
CA ASN A 3 -9.97 -1.04 18.45
C ASN A 3 -9.46 -1.44 17.05
N ALA A 4 -8.87 -2.64 16.91
CA ALA A 4 -8.38 -3.16 15.64
C ALA A 4 -9.27 -4.30 15.15
N PHE A 5 -9.80 -4.15 13.95
CA PHE A 5 -10.59 -5.16 13.26
C PHE A 5 -9.87 -5.57 11.99
N VAL A 6 -9.93 -6.86 11.64
CA VAL A 6 -9.24 -7.40 10.48
C VAL A 6 -10.26 -8.07 9.57
N LEU A 7 -10.30 -7.64 8.31
CA LEU A 7 -10.97 -8.36 7.23
C LEU A 7 -9.90 -9.11 6.44
N PRO A 8 -9.81 -10.45 6.54
CA PRO A 8 -8.81 -11.21 5.81
C PRO A 8 -9.11 -11.23 4.30
N ALA A 9 -8.11 -11.61 3.49
CA ALA A 9 -8.21 -11.69 2.03
C ALA A 9 -9.27 -12.70 1.51
N GLY A 10 -9.72 -13.62 2.37
CA GLY A 10 -10.68 -14.66 2.02
C GLY A 10 -10.03 -15.85 1.34
N ASP A 11 -10.75 -16.48 0.40
CA ASP A 11 -10.37 -17.71 -0.28
C ASP A 11 -9.38 -17.46 -1.44
N PRO A 12 -8.20 -18.09 -1.45
CA PRO A 12 -7.22 -17.95 -2.54
C PRO A 12 -7.69 -18.57 -3.88
N GLY A 13 -8.77 -19.35 -3.91
CA GLY A 13 -9.32 -19.93 -5.13
C GLY A 13 -9.97 -18.92 -6.09
N ILE A 14 -10.18 -17.67 -5.65
CA ILE A 14 -10.75 -16.61 -6.47
C ILE A 14 -9.64 -15.84 -7.18
N ASP A 15 -9.79 -15.64 -8.50
CA ASP A 15 -8.89 -14.78 -9.27
C ASP A 15 -8.76 -13.37 -8.63
N PRO A 16 -7.54 -12.95 -8.23
CA PRO A 16 -7.35 -11.69 -7.51
C PRO A 16 -7.80 -10.46 -8.29
N ALA A 17 -7.59 -10.43 -9.61
CA ALA A 17 -7.99 -9.31 -10.44
C ALA A 17 -9.52 -9.16 -10.46
N ARG A 18 -10.25 -10.27 -10.58
CA ARG A 18 -11.71 -10.31 -10.51
C ARG A 18 -12.24 -9.90 -9.13
N LEU A 19 -11.58 -10.33 -8.06
CA LEU A 19 -11.95 -9.93 -6.69
C LEU A 19 -11.79 -8.42 -6.51
N VAL A 20 -10.63 -7.88 -6.88
CA VAL A 20 -10.34 -6.44 -6.81
C VAL A 20 -11.35 -5.66 -7.63
N PHE A 21 -11.64 -6.10 -8.86
CA PHE A 21 -12.66 -5.46 -9.70
C PHE A 21 -14.02 -5.42 -9.00
N ARG A 22 -14.48 -6.53 -8.43
CA ARG A 22 -15.74 -6.58 -7.67
C ARG A 22 -15.74 -5.67 -6.45
N LEU A 23 -14.62 -5.57 -5.74
CA LEU A 23 -14.49 -4.69 -4.58
C LEU A 23 -14.57 -3.22 -5.00
N THR A 24 -13.91 -2.83 -6.09
CA THR A 24 -13.92 -1.46 -6.61
C THR A 24 -15.31 -1.04 -7.10
N GLU A 25 -16.06 -1.96 -7.69
CA GLU A 25 -17.46 -1.73 -8.10
C GLU A 25 -18.46 -1.86 -6.95
N SER A 26 -18.02 -2.29 -5.76
CA SER A 26 -18.90 -2.47 -4.60
C SER A 26 -19.03 -1.18 -3.77
N HIS A 27 -20.04 -1.16 -2.90
CA HIS A 27 -20.18 -0.14 -1.87
C HIS A 27 -19.55 -0.54 -0.53
N LEU A 28 -18.62 -1.50 -0.50
CA LEU A 28 -18.04 -1.99 0.75
C LEU A 28 -17.33 -0.88 1.53
N ILE A 29 -16.34 -0.21 0.91
CA ILE A 29 -15.57 0.85 1.58
C ILE A 29 -16.49 1.99 2.03
N PRO A 30 -17.39 2.56 1.20
CA PRO A 30 -18.37 3.55 1.64
C PRO A 30 -19.22 3.13 2.84
N ARG A 31 -19.61 1.85 2.94
CA ARG A 31 -20.39 1.32 4.07
C ARG A 31 -19.56 1.18 5.35
N LEU A 32 -18.24 0.99 5.23
CA LEU A 32 -17.33 0.88 6.38
C LEU A 32 -16.91 2.26 6.92
N LYS A 33 -16.80 3.29 6.07
CA LYS A 33 -16.35 4.65 6.48
C LYS A 33 -17.09 5.23 7.72
N PRO A 34 -18.42 5.05 7.91
CA PRO A 34 -19.11 5.56 9.10
C PRO A 34 -18.69 4.88 10.41
N SER A 35 -18.24 3.63 10.36
CA SER A 35 -17.88 2.84 11.55
C SER A 35 -16.39 2.90 11.88
N PHE A 36 -15.55 3.26 10.90
CA PHE A 36 -14.09 3.24 11.04
C PHE A 36 -13.49 4.59 10.70
N LYS A 37 -12.81 5.21 11.68
CA LYS A 37 -12.07 6.46 11.47
C LYS A 37 -10.94 6.30 10.45
N ASN A 38 -10.27 5.15 10.49
CA ASN A 38 -9.16 4.81 9.60
C ASN A 38 -9.41 3.42 9.00
N ILE A 39 -9.26 3.29 7.70
CA ILE A 39 -9.29 2.01 6.98
C ILE A 39 -7.95 1.86 6.28
N ILE A 40 -7.20 0.83 6.63
CA ILE A 40 -5.93 0.48 5.97
C ILE A 40 -6.21 -0.69 5.05
N ILE A 41 -5.82 -0.56 3.79
CA ILE A 41 -5.98 -1.60 2.78
C ILE A 41 -4.59 -2.02 2.35
N ASP A 42 -4.24 -3.28 2.61
CA ASP A 42 -3.02 -3.87 2.05
C ASP A 42 -3.26 -4.19 0.58
N LEU A 43 -2.43 -3.64 -0.29
CA LEU A 43 -2.58 -3.70 -1.73
C LEU A 43 -1.42 -4.46 -2.36
N PRO A 44 -1.62 -5.11 -3.51
CA PRO A 44 -0.53 -5.75 -4.24
C PRO A 44 0.59 -4.75 -4.61
N PRO A 45 1.82 -5.22 -4.89
CA PRO A 45 2.89 -4.38 -5.40
C PRO A 45 2.48 -3.62 -6.67
N MET A 46 2.89 -2.35 -6.79
CA MET A 46 2.47 -1.51 -7.92
C MET A 46 3.08 -1.91 -9.27
N ILE A 47 4.31 -2.43 -9.25
CA ILE A 47 5.06 -2.76 -10.46
C ILE A 47 4.90 -4.25 -10.77
N ASN A 48 4.71 -4.58 -12.06
CA ASN A 48 4.55 -5.93 -12.60
C ASN A 48 3.28 -6.70 -12.17
N ILE A 49 2.28 -6.02 -11.60
CA ILE A 49 0.98 -6.62 -11.27
C ILE A 49 -0.13 -5.88 -12.02
N ALA A 50 -0.79 -6.59 -12.93
CA ALA A 50 -1.72 -5.99 -13.90
C ALA A 50 -2.92 -5.26 -13.27
N TYR A 51 -3.37 -5.68 -12.09
CA TYR A 51 -4.55 -5.14 -11.42
C TYR A 51 -4.22 -4.18 -10.26
N SER A 52 -2.95 -3.82 -10.04
CA SER A 52 -2.56 -2.96 -8.90
C SER A 52 -3.12 -1.54 -9.01
N SER A 53 -3.08 -0.94 -10.20
CA SER A 53 -3.69 0.39 -10.40
C SER A 53 -5.21 0.38 -10.16
N LEU A 54 -5.88 -0.74 -10.46
CA LEU A 54 -7.30 -0.92 -10.13
C LEU A 54 -7.50 -1.08 -8.62
N ALA A 55 -6.65 -1.84 -7.95
CA ALA A 55 -6.69 -2.05 -6.50
C ALA A 55 -6.49 -0.73 -5.74
N CYS A 56 -5.59 0.15 -6.22
CA CYS A 56 -5.39 1.47 -5.65
C CYS A 56 -6.62 2.39 -5.73
N ARG A 57 -7.65 2.07 -6.54
CA ARG A 57 -8.91 2.83 -6.53
C ARG A 57 -9.72 2.63 -5.25
N LEU A 58 -9.43 1.57 -4.48
CA LEU A 58 -10.10 1.30 -3.19
C LEU A 58 -9.71 2.31 -2.09
N ALA A 59 -8.57 2.98 -2.24
CA ALA A 59 -8.02 3.89 -1.24
C ALA A 59 -8.05 5.35 -1.72
N ASP A 60 -8.45 6.27 -0.83
CA ASP A 60 -8.49 7.71 -1.13
C ASP A 60 -7.07 8.30 -1.28
N ARG A 61 -6.11 7.80 -0.50
CA ARG A 61 -4.69 8.20 -0.45
C ARG A 61 -3.81 6.94 -0.46
N ILE A 62 -2.63 7.03 -1.08
CA ILE A 62 -1.69 5.91 -1.21
C ILE A 62 -0.37 6.24 -0.49
N LEU A 63 0.16 5.27 0.25
CA LEU A 63 1.49 5.31 0.81
C LEU A 63 2.34 4.25 0.10
N LEU A 64 3.39 4.66 -0.60
CA LEU A 64 4.29 3.72 -1.27
C LEU A 64 5.28 3.15 -0.27
N VAL A 65 5.47 1.83 -0.27
CA VAL A 65 6.46 1.17 0.59
C VAL A 65 7.64 0.70 -0.27
N ALA A 66 8.82 1.26 -0.01
CA ALA A 66 10.07 0.93 -0.68
C ALA A 66 10.98 0.15 0.25
N ARG A 67 11.49 -1.00 -0.17
CA ARG A 67 12.47 -1.76 0.62
C ARG A 67 13.88 -1.23 0.37
N TYR A 68 14.57 -0.85 1.44
CA TYR A 68 15.94 -0.33 1.39
C TYR A 68 16.89 -1.30 0.68
N GLY A 69 17.64 -0.77 -0.30
CA GLY A 69 18.60 -1.54 -1.09
C GLY A 69 18.00 -2.57 -2.04
N VAL A 70 16.67 -2.62 -2.19
CA VAL A 70 15.96 -3.60 -3.04
C VAL A 70 15.06 -2.90 -4.05
N THR A 71 14.19 -1.99 -3.59
CA THR A 71 13.31 -1.25 -4.50
C THR A 71 14.10 -0.16 -5.20
N MET A 72 14.14 -0.21 -6.54
CA MET A 72 14.87 0.76 -7.36
C MET A 72 14.14 2.10 -7.40
N MET A 73 14.88 3.19 -7.57
CA MET A 73 14.29 4.53 -7.67
C MET A 73 13.35 4.63 -8.89
N ASP A 74 13.75 4.09 -10.04
CA ASP A 74 12.94 4.05 -11.25
C ASP A 74 11.58 3.37 -11.05
N ASP A 75 11.51 2.35 -10.19
CA ASP A 75 10.25 1.67 -9.88
C ASP A 75 9.32 2.55 -9.04
N LEU A 76 9.88 3.36 -8.14
CA LEU A 76 9.11 4.34 -7.36
C LEU A 76 8.61 5.49 -8.26
N GLU A 77 9.45 5.98 -9.16
CA GLU A 77 9.07 7.02 -10.13
C GLU A 77 7.95 6.53 -11.05
N LYS A 78 8.08 5.31 -11.60
CA LYS A 78 7.02 4.67 -12.38
C LYS A 78 5.73 4.50 -11.58
N ALA A 79 5.81 4.02 -10.34
CA ALA A 79 4.63 3.85 -9.49
C ALA A 79 3.94 5.20 -9.23
N MET A 80 4.72 6.24 -8.95
CA MET A 80 4.19 7.58 -8.69
C MET A 80 3.57 8.21 -9.94
N PHE A 81 4.15 7.98 -11.12
CA PHE A 81 3.56 8.36 -12.41
C PHE A 81 2.22 7.63 -12.66
N LEU A 82 2.16 6.31 -12.45
CA LEU A 82 0.95 5.51 -12.67
C LEU A 82 -0.19 5.86 -11.71
N LEU A 83 0.13 6.30 -10.49
CA LEU A 83 -0.87 6.60 -9.45
C LEU A 83 -1.36 8.05 -9.47
N GLY A 84 -0.59 8.97 -10.06
CA GLY A 84 -0.77 10.41 -9.88
C GLY A 84 -0.14 10.87 -8.56
N GLN A 85 0.75 11.87 -8.66
CA GLN A 85 1.48 12.42 -7.51
C GLN A 85 0.53 12.93 -6.42
N GLU A 86 -0.62 13.49 -6.79
CA GLU A 86 -1.62 14.03 -5.90
C GLU A 86 -2.31 12.97 -5.03
N ARG A 87 -2.27 11.69 -5.44
CA ARG A 87 -2.83 10.58 -4.66
C ARG A 87 -1.82 9.96 -3.70
N VAL A 88 -0.53 10.16 -3.93
CA VAL A 88 0.55 9.62 -3.11
C VAL A 88 0.80 10.56 -1.92
N ALA A 89 0.50 10.08 -0.71
CA ALA A 89 0.74 10.80 0.53
C ALA A 89 2.24 10.83 0.92
N GLY A 90 3.02 9.88 0.40
CA GLY A 90 4.46 9.80 0.64
C GLY A 90 5.02 8.41 0.35
N VAL A 91 6.30 8.24 0.70
CA VAL A 91 7.04 6.97 0.58
C VAL A 91 7.59 6.57 1.94
N VAL A 92 7.35 5.32 2.34
CA VAL A 92 7.96 4.68 3.51
C VAL A 92 9.13 3.84 3.05
N MET A 93 10.32 4.14 3.57
CA MET A 93 11.49 3.29 3.41
C MET A 93 11.50 2.21 4.49
N ASN A 94 11.21 0.98 4.11
CA ASN A 94 11.17 -0.16 5.02
C ASN A 94 12.48 -0.96 4.99
N SER A 95 12.74 -1.73 6.05
CA SER A 95 13.96 -2.54 6.23
C SER A 95 15.25 -1.72 6.11
N TYR A 96 15.22 -0.46 6.57
CA TYR A 96 16.39 0.41 6.51
C TYR A 96 17.55 -0.21 7.31
N GLN A 97 18.64 -0.50 6.60
CA GLN A 97 19.87 -1.03 7.20
C GLN A 97 20.98 0.02 7.08
N PRO A 98 21.25 0.73 8.17
CA PRO A 98 22.21 1.80 8.21
C PRO A 98 23.62 1.24 8.16
N ARG A 99 24.46 1.82 7.29
CA ARG A 99 25.90 1.49 7.24
C ARG A 99 26.70 2.16 8.35
N THR A 100 26.09 3.08 9.09
CA THR A 100 26.72 3.78 10.20
C THR A 100 26.77 2.90 11.45
N PRO A 101 27.95 2.70 12.07
CA PRO A 101 28.06 1.99 13.34
C PRO A 101 27.19 2.63 14.43
N ALA A 102 26.59 1.82 15.30
CA ALA A 102 25.64 2.29 16.31
C ALA A 102 26.23 3.36 17.25
N TRP A 103 27.53 3.30 17.55
CA TRP A 103 28.20 4.30 18.39
C TRP A 103 28.23 5.68 17.74
N LEU A 104 28.44 5.75 16.42
CA LEU A 104 28.49 7.01 15.68
C LEU A 104 27.08 7.61 15.51
N ARG A 105 26.05 6.76 15.46
CA ARG A 105 24.64 7.19 15.38
C ARG A 105 24.13 7.87 16.63
N ARG A 106 24.76 7.63 17.78
CA ARG A 106 24.43 8.30 19.05
C ARG A 106 25.04 9.71 19.15
N LEU A 107 25.96 10.05 18.27
CA LEU A 107 26.69 11.33 18.25
C LEU A 107 26.13 12.32 17.20
N LEU A 108 25.19 11.88 16.37
CA LEU A 108 24.45 12.68 15.38
C LEU A 108 23.03 12.91 15.87
#